data_AF-A0A2I0NCZ7-F1
#
_entry.id   AF-A0A2I0NCZ7-F1
#
_cell.length_a   1.000
_cell.length_b   1.000
_cell.length_c   1.000
_cell.angle_alpha   90.00
_cell.angle_beta   90.00
_cell.angle_gamma   90.00
#
_symmetry.space_group_name_H-M   'P 1'
#
loop_
_entity.id
_entity.type
_entity.pdbx_description
1 polymer ?
#
loop_
_entity_poly.entity_id
_entity_poly.type
_entity_poly.pdbx_seq_one_letter_code
_entity_poly.pdbx_strand_id
1 'polypeptide(L)'
;YRSLSEWDQFFEQDFVLLYRQEEIKPLYFPTPLAVFRHMKATGVNSLGPESSTLWPPPLLLAYEQFLTPQGYPLTYQPQYLLAQRK
;
A
#
# COMPACT_ATOMS: atom_id res chain seq x y z
N TYR A 1 5.26 3.55 -6.98
CA TYR A 1 4.26 4.63 -7.12
C TYR A 1 4.95 5.82 -7.76
N ARG A 2 4.21 6.72 -8.44
CA ARG A 2 4.78 8.00 -8.86
C ARG A 2 5.14 8.84 -7.64
N SER A 3 6.23 9.58 -7.65
CA SER A 3 6.52 10.57 -6.63
C SER A 3 5.56 11.77 -6.75
N LEU A 4 5.45 12.58 -5.70
CA LEU A 4 4.70 13.84 -5.78
C LEU A 4 5.21 14.76 -6.90
N SER A 5 6.52 14.77 -7.19
CA SER A 5 7.08 15.59 -8.28
C SER A 5 6.68 15.10 -9.66
N GLU A 6 6.54 13.78 -9.85
CA GLU A 6 6.02 13.21 -11.09
C GLU A 6 4.53 13.52 -11.28
N TRP A 7 3.77 13.64 -10.19
CA TRP A 7 2.39 14.12 -10.25
C TRP A 7 2.29 15.59 -10.63
N ASP A 8 3.19 16.45 -10.15
CA ASP A 8 3.19 17.88 -10.51
C ASP A 8 3.26 18.04 -12.04
N GLN A 9 4.23 17.38 -12.68
CA GLN A 9 4.39 17.41 -14.14
C GLN A 9 3.17 16.90 -14.89
N PHE A 10 2.50 15.88 -14.34
CA PHE A 10 1.29 15.31 -14.94
C PHE A 10 0.10 16.29 -14.87
N PHE A 11 -0.10 16.95 -13.72
CA PHE A 11 -1.20 17.88 -13.51
C PHE A 11 -0.98 19.23 -14.18
N GLU A 12 0.27 19.67 -14.35
CA GLU A 12 0.63 20.97 -14.93
C GLU A 12 0.00 21.26 -16.30
N GLN A 13 -0.35 20.24 -17.09
CA GLN A 13 -0.92 20.43 -18.43
C GLN A 13 -2.35 21.00 -18.33
N ASP A 14 -3.25 20.29 -17.64
CA ASP A 14 -4.70 20.57 -17.67
C ASP A 14 -5.27 21.05 -16.34
N PHE A 15 -4.47 21.04 -15.27
CA PHE A 15 -4.92 21.31 -13.91
C PHE A 15 -4.00 22.28 -13.18
N VAL A 16 -4.55 22.87 -12.13
CA VAL A 16 -3.85 23.61 -11.09
C VAL A 16 -3.90 22.75 -9.83
N LEU A 17 -2.74 22.31 -9.34
CA LEU A 17 -2.67 21.54 -8.10
C LEU A 17 -2.86 22.49 -6.91
N LEU A 18 -3.92 22.26 -6.13
CA LEU A 18 -4.28 23.08 -4.97
C LEU A 18 -3.65 22.57 -3.68
N TYR A 19 -3.51 21.25 -3.55
CA TYR A 19 -2.98 20.62 -2.36
C TYR A 19 -2.38 19.24 -2.67
N ARG A 20 -1.34 18.89 -1.93
CA ARG A 20 -0.74 17.55 -1.93
C ARG A 20 -0.24 17.17 -0.55
N GLN A 21 -0.37 15.90 -0.21
CA GLN A 21 0.18 15.32 1.01
C GLN A 21 0.49 13.83 0.80
N GLU A 22 1.56 13.37 1.45
CA GLU A 22 1.80 11.95 1.67
C GLU A 22 1.62 11.64 3.15
N GLU A 23 1.16 10.43 3.45
CA GLU A 23 1.06 9.92 4.81
C GLU A 23 1.76 8.57 4.88
N ILE A 24 2.34 8.22 6.03
CA ILE A 24 2.79 6.87 6.33
C ILE A 24 1.79 6.25 7.29
N LYS A 25 1.05 5.25 6.83
CA LYS A 25 -0.02 4.61 7.59
C LYS A 25 0.28 3.12 7.84
N PRO A 26 0.87 2.78 9.00
CA PRO A 26 1.07 1.39 9.39
C PRO A 26 -0.25 0.75 9.85
N LEU A 27 -0.53 -0.46 9.37
CA LEU A 27 -1.55 -1.35 9.91
C LEU A 27 -0.86 -2.53 10.58
N TYR A 28 -1.37 -2.98 11.73
CA TYR A 28 -0.80 -4.10 12.46
C TYR A 28 -1.77 -5.28 12.51
N PHE A 29 -1.21 -6.48 12.39
CA PHE A 29 -1.96 -7.73 12.34
C PHE A 29 -1.43 -8.72 13.38
N PRO A 30 -2.28 -9.62 13.89
CA PRO A 30 -1.88 -10.55 14.95
C PRO A 30 -0.99 -11.70 14.46
N THR A 31 -1.02 -12.04 13.17
CA THR A 31 -0.21 -13.11 12.57
C THR A 31 0.24 -12.73 11.16
N PRO A 32 1.32 -13.32 10.62
CA PRO A 32 1.70 -13.11 9.22
C PRO A 32 0.59 -13.49 8.26
N LEU A 33 -0.11 -14.59 8.54
CA LEU A 33 -1.23 -15.04 7.72
C LEU A 33 -2.35 -14.00 7.64
N ALA A 34 -2.61 -13.25 8.72
CA ALA A 34 -3.58 -12.17 8.70
C ALA A 34 -3.17 -11.00 7.79
N VAL A 35 -1.88 -10.66 7.71
CA VAL A 35 -1.35 -9.68 6.74
C VAL A 35 -1.64 -10.13 5.32
N PHE A 36 -1.26 -11.36 4.98
CA PHE A 36 -1.42 -11.89 3.63
C PHE A 36 -2.89 -12.05 3.22
N ARG A 37 -3.77 -12.40 4.16
CA ARG A 37 -5.22 -12.39 3.95
C ARG A 37 -5.74 -10.99 3.66
N HIS A 38 -5.28 -9.98 4.39
CA HIS A 38 -5.62 -8.59 4.13
C HIS A 38 -5.18 -8.17 2.73
N MET A 39 -3.92 -8.44 2.35
CA MET A 39 -3.39 -8.12 1.02
C MET A 39 -4.20 -8.76 -0.11
N LYS A 40 -4.62 -10.03 0.07
CA LYS A 40 -5.48 -10.74 -0.89
C LYS A 40 -6.88 -10.12 -0.95
N ALA A 41 -7.47 -9.76 0.18
CA ALA A 41 -8.81 -9.17 0.24
C ALA A 41 -8.86 -7.78 -0.42
N THR A 42 -7.79 -6.99 -0.30
CA THR A 42 -7.72 -5.65 -0.88
C THR A 42 -7.14 -5.62 -2.30
N GLY A 43 -6.63 -6.75 -2.81
CA GLY A 43 -6.02 -6.85 -4.14
C GLY A 43 -4.69 -6.13 -4.30
N VAL A 44 -4.08 -5.65 -3.20
CA VAL A 44 -2.84 -4.83 -3.22
C VAL A 44 -1.57 -5.65 -3.49
N ASN A 45 -1.69 -6.97 -3.58
CA ASN A 45 -0.60 -7.88 -3.94
C ASN A 45 -0.48 -8.13 -5.45
N SER A 46 -1.32 -7.48 -6.28
CA SER A 46 -1.40 -7.72 -7.74
C SER A 46 -1.66 -9.18 -8.12
N LEU A 47 -2.06 -10.02 -7.17
CA LEU A 47 -2.53 -11.37 -7.42
C LEU A 47 -4.03 -11.26 -7.68
N GLY A 48 -4.46 -11.66 -8.87
CA GLY A 48 -5.88 -11.63 -9.22
C GLY A 48 -6.74 -12.45 -8.23
N PRO A 49 -8.05 -12.21 -8.16
CA PRO A 49 -8.96 -12.98 -7.30
C PRO A 49 -8.91 -14.49 -7.58
N GLU A 50 -8.60 -14.87 -8.82
CA GLU A 50 -8.37 -16.25 -9.30
C GLU A 50 -7.07 -16.88 -8.78
N SER A 51 -6.19 -16.10 -8.14
CA SER A 51 -4.96 -16.62 -7.53
C SER A 51 -5.33 -17.48 -6.32
N SER A 52 -5.34 -18.79 -6.56
CA SER A 52 -5.40 -19.85 -5.57
C SER A 52 -4.07 -20.04 -4.84
N THR A 53 -3.09 -19.15 -5.05
CA THR A 53 -1.75 -19.26 -4.47
C THR A 53 -1.87 -19.23 -2.95
N LEU A 54 -1.82 -20.42 -2.36
CA LEU A 54 -1.51 -20.60 -0.96
C LEU A 54 -0.14 -19.97 -0.75
N TRP A 55 -0.07 -18.98 0.12
CA TRP A 55 1.19 -18.36 0.47
C TRP A 55 2.12 -19.45 1.01
N PRO A 56 3.29 -19.68 0.39
CA PRO A 56 4.11 -20.83 0.72
C PRO A 56 4.61 -20.68 2.16
N PRO A 57 4.69 -21.76 2.97
CA PRO A 57 5.13 -21.69 4.36
C PRO A 57 6.45 -20.93 4.58
N PRO A 58 7.47 -21.01 3.70
CA PRO A 58 8.68 -20.19 3.81
C PRO A 58 8.42 -18.68 3.80
N LEU A 59 7.39 -18.19 3.10
CA LEU A 59 7.06 -16.77 3.06
C LEU A 59 6.44 -16.31 4.39
N LEU A 60 5.58 -17.13 4.99
CA LEU A 60 5.03 -16.86 6.33
C LEU A 60 6.15 -16.81 7.37
N LEU A 61 7.08 -17.78 7.33
CA LEU A 61 8.24 -17.82 8.22
C LEU A 61 9.18 -16.63 7.99
N ALA A 62 9.41 -16.24 6.74
CA ALA A 62 10.23 -15.07 6.44
C ALA A 62 9.59 -13.78 6.98
N TYR A 63 8.26 -13.71 7.06
CA TYR A 63 7.56 -12.54 7.58
C TYR A 63 7.65 -12.41 9.12
N GLU A 64 8.00 -13.50 9.82
CA GLU A 64 8.19 -13.49 11.28
C GLU A 64 9.21 -12.44 11.75
N GLN A 65 10.21 -12.15 10.92
CA GLN A 65 11.25 -11.15 11.21
C GLN A 65 10.70 -9.73 11.41
N PHE A 66 9.47 -9.45 10.97
CA PHE A 66 8.85 -8.13 11.05
C PHE A 66 7.97 -7.93 12.30
N LEU A 67 7.94 -8.89 13.23
CA LEU A 67 7.16 -8.76 14.46
C LEU A 67 7.58 -7.51 15.26
N THR A 68 6.59 -6.70 15.63
CA THR A 68 6.74 -5.53 16.51
C THR A 68 5.88 -5.69 17.77
N PRO A 69 6.05 -4.87 18.82
CA PRO A 69 5.15 -4.90 19.98
C PRO A 69 3.67 -4.69 19.64
N GLN A 70 3.36 -4.04 18.51
CA GLN A 70 1.99 -3.81 18.02
C GLN A 70 1.48 -4.94 17.12
N GLY A 71 2.34 -5.87 16.70
CA GLY A 71 2.05 -6.98 15.78
C GLY A 71 2.84 -6.89 14.47
N TYR A 72 2.37 -7.59 13.44
CA TYR A 72 2.98 -7.65 12.12
C TYR A 72 2.54 -6.46 11.25
N PRO A 73 3.48 -5.63 10.77
CA PRO A 73 3.16 -4.37 10.10
C PRO A 73 2.93 -4.52 8.60
N LEU A 74 1.88 -3.88 8.08
CA LEU A 74 1.70 -3.59 6.65
C LEU A 74 1.56 -2.07 6.48
N THR A 75 2.55 -1.44 5.84
CA THR A 75 2.61 0.02 5.73
C THR A 75 2.06 0.50 4.39
N TYR A 76 1.06 1.38 4.45
CA TYR A 76 0.54 2.10 3.31
C TYR A 76 1.18 3.49 3.22
N GLN A 77 1.41 3.97 2.01
CA GLN A 77 1.87 5.33 1.72
C GLN A 77 0.88 6.03 0.78
N PRO A 78 -0.33 6.39 1.27
CA PRO A 78 -1.30 7.08 0.43
C PRO A 78 -0.82 8.48 0.04
N GLN A 79 -1.15 8.88 -1.18
CA GLN A 79 -0.91 10.21 -1.71
C GLN A 79 -2.26 10.90 -1.91
N TYR A 80 -2.45 12.06 -1.28
CA TYR A 80 -3.64 12.88 -1.40
C TYR A 80 -3.32 14.03 -2.34
N LEU A 81 -4.10 14.18 -3.41
CA LEU A 81 -3.92 15.22 -4.43
C LEU A 81 -5.26 15.90 -4.66
N LEU A 82 -5.30 17.23 -4.50
CA LEU A 82 -6.45 18.06 -4.86
C LEU A 82 -6.05 18.97 -6.00
N ALA A 83 -6.75 18.86 -7.12
CA ALA A 83 -6.47 19.65 -8.31
C ALA A 83 -7.77 20.25 -8.87
N GLN A 84 -7.66 21.44 -9.43
CA GLN A 84 -8.73 22.12 -10.14
C GLN A 84 -8.40 22.14 -11.63
N ARG A 85 -9.37 21.77 -12.49
CA ARG A 85 -9.19 21.89 -13.94
C ARG A 85 -9.06 23.36 -14.32
N LYS A 86 -8.14 23.67 -15.23
CA LYS A 86 -8.00 25.00 -15.82
C LYS A 86 -9.25 25.42 -16.59
#